data_AF-A0A7S2HW20-F1
#
_entry.id   AF-A0A7S2HW20-F1
#
_cell.length_a   1.000
_cell.length_b   1.000
_cell.length_c   1.000
_cell.angle_alpha   90.00
_cell.angle_beta   90.00
_cell.angle_gamma   90.00
#
_symmetry.space_group_name_H-M   'P 1'
#
loop_
_entity.id
_entity.type
_entity.pdbx_description
1 polymer ?
#
loop_
_entity_poly.entity_id
_entity_poly.type
_entity_poly.pdbx_seq_one_letter_code
_entity_poly.pdbx_strand_id
1 'polypeptide(L)'
;MTDSNQNDVKRRKVDLEDKELYDLLNLDDENVEGRKMLDAEAVIRVVRQKPWLATKEYTFSTDGLIYFPLIKAIKLRAPIEVIYALCCPEAMDGTTQALLFAIRHLASFDAVKLLLEKQPKLVKEQDPYSGFTPLHYACMRAPLETVSLLLDEWPEAAKEQRSGCLPLHYACRYATAEVVSLLLKIYPEAVRKKDMEGDTPLHAACYEERNLDLIVLLLDSYPETIQETNYDGNTPVDIAEERNAPEDIAKLLSYTSILFDDELQKETLEEIMSFFTEIQWWRGIWLIFKRHPAATQTINLDTGVKAHFLSAAGRFCKLTSMWE
;
A
#
# COMPACT_ATOMS: atom_id res chain seq x y z
N MET A 1 -26.71 43.54 11.87
CA MET A 1 -25.79 43.27 12.99
C MET A 1 -26.35 42.11 13.79
N THR A 2 -26.15 40.89 13.31
CA THR A 2 -26.54 39.66 14.01
C THR A 2 -25.58 38.58 13.55
N ASP A 3 -24.41 38.51 14.19
CA ASP A 3 -23.49 37.39 14.11
C ASP A 3 -22.46 37.55 15.22
N SER A 4 -22.46 36.65 16.21
CA SER A 4 -21.31 36.36 17.09
C SER A 4 -21.60 35.40 18.25
N ASN A 5 -22.83 34.91 18.47
CA ASN A 5 -23.15 34.19 19.72
C ASN A 5 -23.48 32.68 19.60
N GLN A 6 -23.18 32.01 18.49
CA GLN A 6 -23.34 30.54 18.39
C GLN A 6 -22.03 29.75 18.23
N ASN A 7 -20.89 30.41 18.03
CA ASN A 7 -19.60 29.72 17.85
C ASN A 7 -18.75 29.62 19.14
N ASP A 8 -19.07 30.37 20.20
CA ASP A 8 -18.26 30.39 21.43
C ASP A 8 -18.63 29.33 22.48
N VAL A 9 -19.70 28.56 22.28
CA VAL A 9 -20.12 27.51 23.22
C VAL A 9 -19.48 26.13 22.90
N LYS A 10 -18.83 25.97 21.74
CA LYS A 10 -18.21 24.70 21.33
C LYS A 10 -16.79 24.46 21.88
N ARG A 11 -16.18 25.43 22.59
CA ARG A 11 -14.76 25.34 23.02
C ARG A 11 -14.50 25.04 24.49
N ARG A 12 -15.50 24.80 25.34
CA ARG A 12 -15.25 24.56 26.78
C ARG A 12 -16.17 23.52 27.38
N LYS A 13 -15.77 22.26 27.25
CA LYS A 13 -15.92 21.22 28.27
C LYS A 13 -14.75 20.26 28.08
N VAL A 14 -13.61 20.65 28.62
CA VAL A 14 -12.59 19.67 29.03
C VAL A 14 -13.24 19.01 30.24
N ASP A 15 -13.58 17.72 30.13
CA ASP A 15 -14.20 17.03 31.24
C ASP A 15 -13.22 17.06 32.44
N LEU A 16 -13.73 17.13 33.67
CA LEU A 16 -12.91 17.27 34.89
C LEU A 16 -11.81 16.20 35.01
N GLU A 17 -12.00 15.06 34.34
CA GLU A 17 -11.07 13.92 34.26
C GLU A 17 -9.94 14.14 33.25
N ASP A 18 -10.19 14.89 32.17
CA ASP A 18 -9.15 15.25 31.19
C ASP A 18 -8.13 16.17 31.84
N LYS A 19 -8.59 17.13 32.65
CA LYS A 19 -7.71 18.02 33.42
C LYS A 19 -6.79 17.23 34.37
N GLU A 20 -7.30 16.16 34.99
CA GLU A 20 -6.50 15.29 35.84
C GLU A 20 -5.39 14.57 35.04
N LEU A 21 -5.66 14.15 33.79
CA LEU A 21 -4.65 13.59 32.89
C LEU A 21 -3.61 14.64 32.46
N TYR A 22 -4.05 15.86 32.13
CA TYR A 22 -3.15 16.98 31.80
C TYR A 22 -2.25 17.34 32.98
N ASP A 23 -2.80 17.40 34.19
CA ASP A 23 -2.07 17.68 35.42
C ASP A 23 -1.08 16.54 35.75
N LEU A 24 -1.47 15.27 35.54
CA LEU A 24 -0.62 14.09 35.75
C LEU A 24 0.53 13.98 34.75
N LEU A 25 0.32 14.41 33.51
CA LEU A 25 1.32 14.44 32.45
C LEU A 25 2.08 15.79 32.38
N ASN A 26 1.73 16.73 33.25
CA ASN A 26 2.31 18.08 33.34
C ASN A 26 2.25 18.84 32.00
N LEU A 27 1.10 18.75 31.33
CA LEU A 27 0.83 19.32 30.02
C LEU A 27 -0.01 20.60 30.15
N ASP A 28 0.61 21.76 30.07
CA ASP A 28 -0.10 23.04 29.98
C ASP A 28 -0.68 23.29 28.57
N ASP A 29 -1.74 24.11 28.46
CA ASP A 29 -2.37 24.49 27.17
C ASP A 29 -1.36 25.07 26.16
N GLU A 30 -0.31 25.77 26.62
CA GLU A 30 0.78 26.28 25.75
C GLU A 30 1.74 25.18 25.25
N ASN A 31 1.88 24.08 26.00
CA ASN A 31 2.68 22.90 25.61
C ASN A 31 1.94 22.01 24.58
N VAL A 32 0.66 22.29 24.29
CA VAL A 32 -0.13 21.54 23.28
C VAL A 32 0.18 22.03 21.87
N GLU A 33 0.47 23.32 21.72
CA GLU A 33 0.91 23.97 20.47
C GLU A 33 2.44 23.94 20.30
N GLY A 34 3.20 24.03 21.40
CA GLY A 34 4.65 23.86 21.42
C GLY A 34 5.05 22.38 21.50
N ARG A 35 5.81 21.88 20.53
CA ARG A 35 6.33 20.49 20.45
C ARG A 35 7.25 20.12 21.64
N LYS A 36 6.73 19.96 22.85
CA LYS A 36 7.46 19.34 23.96
C LYS A 36 7.25 17.83 23.89
N MET A 37 8.35 17.09 23.85
CA MET A 37 8.34 15.63 23.95
C MET A 37 7.77 15.22 25.31
N LEU A 38 6.86 14.25 25.31
CA LEU A 38 6.35 13.62 26.52
C LEU A 38 7.47 12.82 27.20
N ASP A 39 7.65 13.03 28.50
CA ASP A 39 8.57 12.22 29.32
C ASP A 39 8.02 10.80 29.46
N ALA A 40 8.79 9.83 28.99
CA ALA A 40 8.37 8.44 29.00
C ALA A 40 8.17 7.86 30.39
N GLU A 41 9.01 8.25 31.33
CA GLU A 41 8.96 7.75 32.69
C GLU A 41 7.72 8.28 33.43
N ALA A 42 7.30 9.50 33.11
CA ALA A 42 6.08 10.11 33.63
C ALA A 42 4.83 9.40 33.08
N VAL A 43 4.76 9.16 31.77
CA VAL A 43 3.61 8.47 31.17
C VAL A 43 3.51 7.03 31.68
N ILE A 44 4.62 6.30 31.73
CA ILE A 44 4.65 4.92 32.26
C ILE A 44 4.18 4.89 33.73
N ARG A 45 4.59 5.86 34.54
CA ARG A 45 4.16 5.97 35.94
C ARG A 45 2.66 6.22 36.06
N VAL A 46 2.10 7.11 35.25
CA VAL A 46 0.67 7.44 35.23
C VAL A 46 -0.16 6.23 34.78
N VAL A 47 0.26 5.55 33.71
CA VAL A 47 -0.43 4.34 33.23
C VAL A 47 -0.36 3.20 34.26
N ARG A 48 0.77 3.03 34.94
CA ARG A 48 0.90 2.04 36.03
C ARG A 48 0.00 2.36 37.24
N GLN A 49 -0.18 3.63 37.56
CA GLN A 49 -1.05 4.06 38.67
C GLN A 49 -2.54 3.99 38.31
N LYS A 50 -2.87 4.24 37.04
CA LYS A 50 -4.25 4.27 36.53
C LYS A 50 -4.34 3.57 35.17
N PRO A 51 -4.33 2.21 35.14
CA PRO A 51 -4.31 1.45 33.89
C PRO A 51 -5.51 1.72 32.96
N TRP A 52 -6.67 2.04 33.55
CA TRP A 52 -7.90 2.30 32.79
C TRP A 52 -7.86 3.58 31.95
N LEU A 53 -6.94 4.52 32.20
CA LEU A 53 -6.76 5.71 31.36
C LEU A 53 -6.25 5.36 29.96
N ALA A 54 -5.56 4.23 29.84
CA ALA A 54 -5.08 3.71 28.58
C ALA A 54 -6.12 2.81 27.87
N THR A 55 -7.21 2.41 28.54
CA THR A 55 -8.34 1.64 27.96
C THR A 55 -9.60 2.46 27.71
N LYS A 56 -9.63 3.76 28.07
CA LYS A 56 -10.84 4.57 27.99
C LYS A 56 -11.05 5.12 26.56
N GLU A 57 -12.18 4.77 25.95
CA GLU A 57 -12.64 5.37 24.71
C GLU A 57 -13.02 6.84 24.95
N TYR A 58 -12.33 7.77 24.31
CA TYR A 58 -12.67 9.20 24.36
C TYR A 58 -13.44 9.57 23.09
N THR A 59 -14.72 9.93 23.25
CA THR A 59 -15.55 10.39 22.14
C THR A 59 -15.38 11.88 21.92
N PHE A 60 -14.70 12.28 20.84
CA PHE A 60 -14.87 13.61 20.25
C PHE A 60 -15.40 13.47 18.82
N SER A 61 -16.65 13.92 18.66
CA SER A 61 -17.46 14.12 17.45
C SER A 61 -17.05 13.44 16.12
N THR A 62 -18.01 12.63 15.67
CA THR A 62 -18.49 12.33 14.31
C THR A 62 -17.74 11.41 13.37
N ASP A 63 -16.46 11.07 13.54
CA ASP A 63 -15.84 10.04 12.69
C ASP A 63 -14.88 9.14 13.48
N GLY A 64 -15.41 8.04 14.03
CA GLY A 64 -14.64 6.90 14.52
C GLY A 64 -14.05 7.04 15.93
N LEU A 65 -14.17 5.96 16.71
CA LEU A 65 -13.64 5.78 18.06
C LEU A 65 -12.11 5.89 18.06
N ILE A 66 -11.49 6.80 18.84
CA ILE A 66 -10.01 6.86 18.94
C ILE A 66 -9.49 7.22 20.35
N TYR A 67 -8.49 6.46 20.78
CA TYR A 67 -7.68 6.60 21.99
C TYR A 67 -6.80 7.87 21.99
N PHE A 68 -7.26 8.92 22.68
CA PHE A 68 -6.64 10.25 22.74
C PHE A 68 -5.17 10.27 23.25
N PRO A 69 -4.78 9.52 24.30
CA PRO A 69 -3.40 9.51 24.80
C PRO A 69 -2.40 8.91 23.81
N LEU A 70 -2.80 7.83 23.11
CA LEU A 70 -1.97 7.14 22.12
C LEU A 70 -1.72 8.03 20.91
N ILE A 71 -2.77 8.68 20.37
CA ILE A 71 -2.62 9.63 19.25
C ILE A 71 -1.68 10.78 19.62
N LYS A 72 -1.79 11.34 20.82
CA LYS A 72 -0.94 12.47 21.23
C LYS A 72 0.50 12.03 21.47
N ALA A 73 0.73 10.89 22.12
CA ALA A 73 2.06 10.29 22.28
C ALA A 73 2.72 10.06 20.93
N ILE A 74 1.97 9.50 19.99
CA ILE A 74 2.45 9.21 18.65
C ILE A 74 2.72 10.49 17.84
N LYS A 75 1.80 11.48 17.86
CA LYS A 75 1.99 12.78 17.19
C LYS A 75 3.19 13.55 17.74
N LEU A 76 3.50 13.36 19.03
CA LEU A 76 4.65 13.97 19.69
C LEU A 76 5.95 13.17 19.52
N ARG A 77 5.96 12.09 18.72
CA ARG A 77 7.08 11.16 18.58
C ARG A 77 7.60 10.69 19.95
N ALA A 78 6.67 10.38 20.85
CA ALA A 78 7.02 9.90 22.18
C ALA A 78 7.86 8.61 22.08
N PRO A 79 8.74 8.36 23.05
CA PRO A 79 9.56 7.15 23.08
C PRO A 79 8.70 5.88 22.96
N ILE A 80 9.22 4.85 22.33
CA ILE A 80 8.45 3.65 21.99
C ILE A 80 7.90 2.96 23.24
N GLU A 81 8.55 3.13 24.38
CA GLU A 81 8.15 2.65 25.71
C GLU A 81 6.88 3.33 26.22
N VAL A 82 6.61 4.57 25.80
CA VAL A 82 5.39 5.35 26.10
C VAL A 82 4.22 4.84 25.31
N ILE A 83 4.46 4.66 24.02
CA ILE A 83 3.49 4.08 23.10
C ILE A 83 3.14 2.68 23.62
N TYR A 84 4.14 1.88 23.96
CA TYR A 84 3.98 0.55 24.54
C TYR A 84 3.18 0.57 25.85
N ALA A 85 3.46 1.48 26.79
CA ALA A 85 2.74 1.59 28.04
C ALA A 85 1.27 1.98 27.84
N LEU A 86 0.99 2.97 26.98
CA LEU A 86 -0.37 3.37 26.62
C LEU A 86 -1.14 2.27 25.88
N CYS A 87 -0.46 1.29 25.28
CA CYS A 87 -1.05 0.17 24.56
C CYS A 87 -1.24 -1.10 25.42
N CYS A 88 -0.69 -1.15 26.64
CA CYS A 88 -0.76 -2.32 27.51
C CYS A 88 -1.42 -2.03 28.87
N PRO A 89 -2.75 -2.10 28.95
CA PRO A 89 -3.45 -2.24 30.22
C PRO A 89 -4.23 -3.55 30.20
N GLU A 90 -3.51 -4.68 30.23
CA GLU A 90 -3.98 -6.03 30.60
C GLU A 90 -5.28 -6.58 29.98
N ALA A 91 -5.89 -5.89 29.02
CA ALA A 91 -7.10 -6.29 28.32
C ALA A 91 -6.77 -6.52 26.84
N MET A 92 -7.32 -7.62 26.33
CA MET A 92 -7.53 -7.85 24.90
C MET A 92 -8.06 -6.56 24.25
N ASP A 93 -7.79 -6.36 22.95
CA ASP A 93 -8.31 -5.29 22.08
C ASP A 93 -7.35 -4.09 21.89
N GLY A 94 -6.58 -3.68 22.90
CA GLY A 94 -5.68 -2.51 22.82
C GLY A 94 -4.39 -2.73 22.01
N THR A 95 -3.79 -3.94 22.07
CA THR A 95 -2.49 -4.22 21.44
C THR A 95 -2.58 -4.45 19.92
N THR A 96 -3.67 -5.06 19.43
CA THR A 96 -3.94 -5.15 17.99
C THR A 96 -4.15 -3.76 17.40
N GLN A 97 -4.97 -2.93 18.05
CA GLN A 97 -5.19 -1.56 17.62
C GLN A 97 -3.91 -0.73 17.62
N ALA A 98 -3.01 -0.96 18.57
CA ALA A 98 -1.69 -0.33 18.60
C ALA A 98 -0.83 -0.69 17.38
N LEU A 99 -0.76 -1.98 17.03
CA LEU A 99 -0.03 -2.45 15.85
C LEU A 99 -0.63 -1.84 14.58
N LEU A 100 -1.94 -1.92 14.42
CA LEU A 100 -2.64 -1.38 13.26
C LEU A 100 -2.47 0.15 13.16
N PHE A 101 -2.50 0.86 14.29
CA PHE A 101 -2.27 2.31 14.32
C PHE A 101 -0.83 2.67 13.95
N ALA A 102 0.16 1.91 14.47
CA ALA A 102 1.57 2.10 14.13
C ALA A 102 1.84 1.89 12.62
N ILE A 103 1.16 0.92 12.01
CA ILE A 103 1.25 0.69 10.56
C ILE A 103 0.54 1.82 9.79
N ARG A 104 -0.73 2.08 10.11
CA ARG A 104 -1.61 2.97 9.34
C ARG A 104 -1.23 4.45 9.43
N HIS A 105 -0.87 4.92 10.62
CA HIS A 105 -0.69 6.35 10.89
C HIS A 105 0.76 6.76 11.08
N LEU A 106 1.61 5.86 11.54
CA LEU A 106 3.03 6.17 11.77
C LEU A 106 3.95 5.70 10.66
N ALA A 107 3.60 4.61 9.96
CA ALA A 107 4.52 3.97 9.02
C ALA A 107 5.89 3.66 9.69
N SER A 108 5.90 3.36 10.99
CA SER A 108 7.13 3.18 11.78
C SER A 108 7.54 1.72 11.89
N PHE A 109 8.64 1.36 11.23
CA PHE A 109 9.24 0.03 11.30
C PHE A 109 9.60 -0.38 12.73
N ASP A 110 10.30 0.49 13.48
CA ASP A 110 10.77 0.16 14.84
C ASP A 110 9.62 -0.14 15.80
N ALA A 111 8.51 0.60 15.69
CA ALA A 111 7.33 0.37 16.50
C ALA A 111 6.67 -0.97 16.18
N VAL A 112 6.52 -1.29 14.89
CA VAL A 112 5.96 -2.57 14.44
C VAL A 112 6.83 -3.73 14.90
N LYS A 113 8.15 -3.62 14.71
CA LYS A 113 9.11 -4.64 15.12
C LYS A 113 9.04 -4.92 16.61
N LEU A 114 9.07 -3.88 17.45
CA LEU A 114 9.01 -4.06 18.90
C LEU A 114 7.68 -4.69 19.35
N LEU A 115 6.56 -4.29 18.75
CA LEU A 115 5.25 -4.88 19.07
C LEU A 115 5.19 -6.37 18.69
N LEU A 116 5.72 -6.74 17.53
CA LEU A 116 5.78 -8.13 17.08
C LEU A 116 6.76 -8.98 17.90
N GLU A 117 7.92 -8.45 18.29
CA GLU A 117 8.86 -9.14 19.19
C GLU A 117 8.23 -9.47 20.56
N LYS A 118 7.33 -8.61 21.06
CA LYS A 118 6.63 -8.84 22.32
C LYS A 118 5.42 -9.76 22.17
N GLN A 119 4.68 -9.63 21.08
CA GLN A 119 3.48 -10.42 20.80
C GLN A 119 3.42 -10.80 19.32
N PRO A 120 4.10 -11.89 18.91
CA PRO A 120 4.14 -12.29 17.50
C PRO A 120 2.77 -12.64 16.92
N LYS A 121 1.81 -13.04 17.77
CA LYS A 121 0.44 -13.38 17.35
C LYS A 121 -0.30 -12.21 16.70
N LEU A 122 0.06 -10.97 17.03
CA LEU A 122 -0.62 -9.77 16.52
C LEU A 122 -0.55 -9.65 14.99
N VAL A 123 0.45 -10.26 14.35
CA VAL A 123 0.58 -10.26 12.88
C VAL A 123 -0.65 -10.87 12.20
N LYS A 124 -1.35 -11.79 12.88
CA LYS A 124 -2.52 -12.54 12.36
C LYS A 124 -3.85 -11.92 12.71
N GLU A 125 -3.87 -11.00 13.66
CA GLU A 125 -5.10 -10.39 14.15
C GLU A 125 -5.69 -9.48 13.07
N GLN A 126 -7.00 -9.53 12.89
CA GLN A 126 -7.71 -8.64 11.98
C GLN A 126 -8.27 -7.46 12.76
N ASP A 127 -8.36 -6.31 12.10
CA ASP A 127 -9.12 -5.18 12.61
C ASP A 127 -10.59 -5.60 12.79
N PRO A 128 -11.15 -5.55 14.02
CA PRO A 128 -12.52 -5.99 14.26
C PRO A 128 -13.57 -5.12 13.55
N TYR A 129 -13.24 -3.87 13.19
CA TYR A 129 -14.17 -2.98 12.51
C TYR A 129 -14.07 -3.09 10.99
N SER A 130 -12.84 -3.09 10.49
CA SER A 130 -12.60 -3.05 9.04
C SER A 130 -12.33 -4.42 8.44
N GLY A 131 -11.97 -5.45 9.22
CA GLY A 131 -11.56 -6.78 8.77
C GLY A 131 -10.17 -6.84 8.11
N PHE A 132 -9.41 -5.75 8.13
CA PHE A 132 -8.07 -5.72 7.53
C PHE A 132 -7.01 -6.36 8.43
N THR A 133 -6.10 -7.13 7.83
CA THR A 133 -4.88 -7.59 8.53
C THR A 133 -3.83 -6.48 8.59
N PRO A 134 -2.82 -6.57 9.48
CA PRO A 134 -1.67 -5.69 9.50
C PRO A 134 -1.03 -5.51 8.11
N LEU A 135 -0.94 -6.60 7.33
CA LEU A 135 -0.36 -6.55 5.98
C LEU A 135 -1.20 -5.71 5.01
N HIS A 136 -2.54 -5.77 5.07
CA HIS A 136 -3.40 -4.93 4.24
C HIS A 136 -3.12 -3.44 4.48
N TYR A 137 -3.03 -3.03 5.74
CA TYR A 137 -2.70 -1.65 6.09
C TYR A 137 -1.27 -1.27 5.68
N ALA A 138 -0.33 -2.21 5.83
CA ALA A 138 1.06 -1.96 5.44
C ALA A 138 1.19 -1.72 3.94
N CYS A 139 0.47 -2.51 3.12
CA CYS A 139 0.42 -2.34 1.66
C CYS A 139 -0.24 -1.02 1.23
N MET A 140 -0.96 -0.32 2.09
CA MET A 140 -1.54 0.97 1.74
C MET A 140 -0.59 2.15 2.01
N ARG A 141 0.25 2.08 3.05
CA ARG A 141 0.91 3.28 3.60
C ARG A 141 2.27 3.06 4.25
N ALA A 142 2.73 1.82 4.42
CA ALA A 142 3.94 1.53 5.18
C ALA A 142 5.18 1.37 4.28
N PRO A 143 6.39 1.58 4.83
CA PRO A 143 7.64 1.34 4.11
C PRO A 143 7.82 -0.14 3.76
N LEU A 144 8.63 -0.41 2.74
CA LEU A 144 8.97 -1.76 2.29
C LEU A 144 9.47 -2.66 3.43
N GLU A 145 10.26 -2.11 4.35
CA GLU A 145 10.83 -2.84 5.49
C GLU A 145 9.74 -3.37 6.43
N THR A 146 8.68 -2.58 6.64
CA THR A 146 7.54 -2.99 7.46
C THR A 146 6.74 -4.09 6.77
N VAL A 147 6.54 -3.97 5.45
CA VAL A 147 5.87 -5.01 4.66
C VAL A 147 6.68 -6.32 4.70
N SER A 148 8.00 -6.23 4.50
CA SER A 148 8.92 -7.37 4.58
C SER A 148 8.85 -8.05 5.94
N LEU A 149 8.94 -7.28 7.02
CA LEU A 149 8.86 -7.82 8.38
C LEU A 149 7.54 -8.58 8.62
N LEU A 150 6.41 -8.02 8.20
CA LEU A 150 5.11 -8.68 8.35
C LEU A 150 5.02 -9.98 7.54
N LEU A 151 5.59 -9.99 6.33
CA LEU A 151 5.65 -11.17 5.46
C LEU A 151 6.65 -12.21 5.96
N ASP A 152 7.74 -11.80 6.60
CA ASP A 152 8.72 -12.72 7.21
C ASP A 152 8.09 -13.45 8.41
N GLU A 153 7.27 -12.76 9.21
CA GLU A 153 6.54 -13.35 10.34
C GLU A 153 5.33 -14.18 9.90
N TRP A 154 4.63 -13.75 8.85
CA TRP A 154 3.45 -14.46 8.34
C TRP A 154 3.28 -14.32 6.81
N PRO A 155 3.95 -15.17 6.01
CA PRO A 155 3.90 -15.12 4.55
C PRO A 155 2.49 -15.33 3.98
N GLU A 156 1.67 -16.15 4.62
CA GLU A 156 0.31 -16.48 4.19
C GLU A 156 -0.63 -15.27 4.25
N ALA A 157 -0.26 -14.21 4.98
CA ALA A 157 -0.98 -12.94 4.97
C ALA A 157 -1.16 -12.40 3.53
N ALA A 158 -0.25 -12.69 2.60
CA ALA A 158 -0.34 -12.28 1.20
C ALA A 158 -1.55 -12.88 0.46
N LYS A 159 -2.13 -13.96 1.00
CA LYS A 159 -3.30 -14.67 0.44
C LYS A 159 -4.60 -14.32 1.15
N GLU A 160 -4.53 -13.62 2.27
CA GLU A 160 -5.72 -13.18 3.00
C GLU A 160 -6.52 -12.23 2.14
N GLN A 161 -7.84 -12.37 2.16
CA GLN A 161 -8.72 -11.52 1.39
C GLN A 161 -9.61 -10.72 2.33
N ARG A 162 -9.68 -9.42 2.09
CA ARG A 162 -10.70 -8.59 2.69
C ARG A 162 -11.60 -8.04 1.60
N SER A 163 -12.90 -8.35 1.66
CA SER A 163 -13.82 -7.90 0.60
C SER A 163 -13.35 -8.39 -0.78
N GLY A 164 -12.85 -9.65 -0.87
CA GLY A 164 -12.26 -10.21 -2.10
C GLY A 164 -10.92 -9.60 -2.53
N CYS A 165 -10.55 -8.41 -2.04
CA CYS A 165 -9.26 -7.79 -2.31
C CYS A 165 -8.13 -8.46 -1.52
N LEU A 166 -7.10 -8.90 -2.23
CA LEU A 166 -5.80 -9.28 -1.65
C LEU A 166 -4.99 -8.03 -1.23
N PRO A 167 -4.00 -8.17 -0.32
CA PRO A 167 -3.01 -7.12 -0.06
C PRO A 167 -2.34 -6.58 -1.33
N LEU A 168 -2.17 -7.43 -2.36
CA LEU A 168 -1.64 -7.02 -3.66
C LEU A 168 -2.48 -5.92 -4.32
N HIS A 169 -3.82 -5.98 -4.27
CA HIS A 169 -4.67 -4.94 -4.87
C HIS A 169 -4.44 -3.59 -4.20
N TYR A 170 -4.32 -3.58 -2.87
CA TYR A 170 -4.01 -2.38 -2.12
C TYR A 170 -2.59 -1.86 -2.40
N ALA A 171 -1.61 -2.77 -2.51
CA ALA A 171 -0.24 -2.40 -2.89
C ALA A 171 -0.17 -1.80 -4.30
N CYS A 172 -0.89 -2.37 -5.27
CA CYS A 172 -0.96 -1.84 -6.62
C CYS A 172 -1.60 -0.43 -6.66
N ARG A 173 -2.51 -0.12 -5.74
CA ARG A 173 -3.17 1.18 -5.71
C ARG A 173 -2.37 2.26 -4.95
N TYR A 174 -1.58 1.88 -3.94
CA TYR A 174 -1.03 2.84 -2.98
C TYR A 174 0.46 2.66 -2.62
N ALA A 175 1.10 1.57 -3.02
CA ALA A 175 2.48 1.27 -2.66
C ALA A 175 3.44 1.34 -3.85
N THR A 176 4.72 1.16 -3.56
CA THR A 176 5.78 1.19 -4.57
C THR A 176 5.88 -0.14 -5.32
N ALA A 177 6.55 -0.13 -6.48
CA ALA A 177 6.77 -1.33 -7.29
C ALA A 177 7.56 -2.41 -6.53
N GLU A 178 8.44 -2.03 -5.59
CA GLU A 178 9.19 -2.98 -4.75
C GLU A 178 8.28 -3.78 -3.81
N VAL A 179 7.27 -3.13 -3.22
CA VAL A 179 6.28 -3.81 -2.37
C VAL A 179 5.48 -4.82 -3.19
N VAL A 180 5.03 -4.42 -4.38
CA VAL A 180 4.32 -5.31 -5.30
C VAL A 180 5.20 -6.47 -5.75
N SER A 181 6.48 -6.20 -6.07
CA SER A 181 7.46 -7.23 -6.45
C SER A 181 7.66 -8.25 -5.33
N LEU A 182 7.76 -7.78 -4.07
CA LEU A 182 7.88 -8.66 -2.90
C LEU A 182 6.64 -9.55 -2.73
N LEU A 183 5.44 -8.99 -2.85
CA LEU A 183 4.20 -9.75 -2.75
C LEU A 183 4.06 -10.79 -3.87
N LEU A 184 4.39 -10.42 -5.11
CA LEU A 184 4.37 -11.34 -6.25
C LEU A 184 5.43 -12.43 -6.14
N LYS A 185 6.56 -12.17 -5.51
CA LYS A 185 7.57 -13.20 -5.22
C LYS A 185 7.05 -14.27 -4.26
N ILE A 186 6.24 -13.88 -3.27
CA ILE A 186 5.66 -14.80 -2.27
C ILE A 186 4.43 -15.51 -2.83
N TYR A 187 3.58 -14.79 -3.57
CA TYR A 187 2.36 -15.34 -4.14
C TYR A 187 2.16 -14.87 -5.59
N PRO A 188 2.83 -15.51 -6.56
CA PRO A 188 2.80 -15.06 -7.96
C PRO A 188 1.41 -15.09 -8.60
N GLU A 189 0.60 -16.10 -8.27
CA GLU A 189 -0.76 -16.26 -8.81
C GLU A 189 -1.70 -15.12 -8.40
N ALA A 190 -1.32 -14.28 -7.43
CA ALA A 190 -2.08 -13.10 -7.05
C ALA A 190 -2.31 -12.12 -8.21
N VAL A 191 -1.39 -12.05 -9.18
CA VAL A 191 -1.51 -11.16 -10.36
C VAL A 191 -2.75 -11.46 -11.21
N ARG A 192 -3.33 -12.66 -11.08
CA ARG A 192 -4.51 -13.13 -11.83
C ARG A 192 -5.81 -13.08 -11.02
N LYS A 193 -5.74 -12.70 -9.75
CA LYS A 193 -6.91 -12.74 -8.86
C LYS A 193 -7.70 -11.45 -9.03
N LYS A 194 -8.99 -11.59 -9.31
CA LYS A 194 -9.93 -10.48 -9.34
C LYS A 194 -10.48 -10.19 -7.94
N ASP A 195 -10.73 -8.93 -7.65
CA ASP A 195 -11.45 -8.52 -6.46
C ASP A 195 -12.98 -8.58 -6.64
N MET A 196 -13.73 -7.95 -5.73
CA MET A 196 -15.20 -7.96 -5.78
C MET A 196 -15.80 -7.07 -6.88
N GLU A 197 -15.04 -6.15 -7.45
CA GLU A 197 -15.45 -5.34 -8.61
C GLU A 197 -15.03 -6.03 -9.93
N GLY A 198 -14.35 -7.17 -9.83
CA GLY A 198 -13.81 -7.89 -10.97
C GLY A 198 -12.47 -7.29 -11.44
N ASP A 199 -11.93 -6.34 -10.70
CA ASP A 199 -10.67 -5.67 -11.01
C ASP A 199 -9.51 -6.62 -10.75
N THR A 200 -8.62 -6.74 -11.75
CA THR A 200 -7.31 -7.38 -11.56
C THR A 200 -6.35 -6.41 -10.87
N PRO A 201 -5.19 -6.87 -10.38
CA PRO A 201 -4.18 -5.97 -9.83
C PRO A 201 -3.71 -4.88 -10.82
N LEU A 202 -3.77 -5.14 -12.14
CA LEU A 202 -3.49 -4.12 -13.15
C LEU A 202 -4.58 -3.04 -13.23
N HIS A 203 -5.86 -3.42 -13.10
CA HIS A 203 -6.95 -2.44 -12.96
C HIS A 203 -6.69 -1.55 -11.74
N ALA A 204 -6.42 -2.16 -10.58
CA ALA A 204 -6.12 -1.44 -9.33
C ALA A 204 -4.96 -0.45 -9.47
N ALA A 205 -3.90 -0.79 -10.19
CA ALA A 205 -2.76 0.08 -10.48
C ALA A 205 -3.10 1.29 -11.38
N CYS A 206 -4.22 1.24 -12.11
CA CYS A 206 -4.67 2.32 -12.99
C CYS A 206 -5.54 3.39 -12.29
N TYR A 207 -5.96 3.17 -11.03
CA TYR A 207 -6.88 4.07 -10.33
C TYR A 207 -6.26 5.38 -9.80
N GLU A 208 -5.08 5.31 -9.18
CA GLU A 208 -4.51 6.39 -8.35
C GLU A 208 -3.10 6.80 -8.84
N GLU A 209 -2.06 6.46 -8.06
CA GLU A 209 -0.66 6.77 -8.30
C GLU A 209 -0.07 5.82 -9.34
N ARG A 210 -0.31 6.15 -10.60
CA ARG A 210 0.16 5.37 -11.74
C ARG A 210 1.68 5.52 -11.90
N ASN A 211 2.40 4.51 -11.42
CA ASN A 211 3.85 4.37 -11.60
C ASN A 211 4.14 3.47 -12.80
N LEU A 212 4.92 3.96 -13.77
CA LEU A 212 5.29 3.21 -14.97
C LEU A 212 5.99 1.88 -14.62
N ASP A 213 6.91 1.89 -13.64
CA ASP A 213 7.65 0.69 -13.23
C ASP A 213 6.72 -0.39 -12.64
N LEU A 214 5.67 0.04 -11.94
CA LEU A 214 4.66 -0.86 -11.40
C LEU A 214 3.83 -1.50 -12.52
N ILE A 215 3.40 -0.71 -13.50
CA ILE A 215 2.64 -1.22 -14.66
C ILE A 215 3.50 -2.20 -15.46
N VAL A 216 4.76 -1.86 -15.72
CA VAL A 216 5.74 -2.74 -16.37
C VAL A 216 5.92 -4.04 -15.59
N LEU A 217 6.06 -3.98 -14.26
CA LEU A 217 6.20 -5.16 -13.40
C LEU A 217 4.98 -6.10 -13.49
N LEU A 218 3.76 -5.55 -13.51
CA LEU A 218 2.53 -6.33 -13.62
C LEU A 218 2.40 -6.97 -15.01
N LEU A 219 2.69 -6.21 -16.08
CA LEU A 219 2.69 -6.72 -17.46
C LEU A 219 3.81 -7.74 -17.71
N ASP A 220 4.95 -7.60 -17.04
CA ASP A 220 6.03 -8.59 -17.06
C ASP A 220 5.58 -9.93 -16.48
N SER A 221 4.78 -9.86 -15.41
CA SER A 221 4.28 -11.03 -14.68
C SER A 221 3.13 -11.72 -15.42
N TYR A 222 2.19 -10.94 -15.98
CA TYR A 222 1.02 -11.48 -16.69
C TYR A 222 0.47 -10.47 -17.70
N PRO A 223 1.00 -10.44 -18.94
CA PRO A 223 0.65 -9.42 -19.93
C PRO A 223 -0.78 -9.59 -20.48
N GLU A 224 -1.33 -10.81 -20.49
CA GLU A 224 -2.70 -11.07 -20.94
C GLU A 224 -3.76 -10.34 -20.10
N THR A 225 -3.45 -9.90 -18.86
CA THR A 225 -4.39 -9.14 -18.01
C THR A 225 -4.85 -7.83 -18.65
N ILE A 226 -4.15 -7.31 -19.66
CA ILE A 226 -4.53 -6.09 -20.38
C ILE A 226 -5.88 -6.23 -21.10
N GLN A 227 -6.27 -7.46 -21.45
CA GLN A 227 -7.52 -7.77 -22.16
C GLN A 227 -8.66 -8.16 -21.20
N GLU A 228 -8.37 -8.32 -19.91
CA GLU A 228 -9.41 -8.70 -18.95
C GLU A 228 -10.29 -7.50 -18.65
N THR A 229 -11.60 -7.72 -18.63
CA THR A 229 -12.56 -6.70 -18.16
C THR A 229 -12.97 -6.96 -16.72
N ASN A 230 -13.25 -5.87 -16.01
CA ASN A 230 -13.94 -5.92 -14.72
C ASN A 230 -15.46 -6.14 -14.89
N TYR A 231 -16.24 -6.11 -13.81
CA TYR A 231 -17.69 -6.35 -13.89
C TYR A 231 -18.47 -5.22 -14.54
N ASP A 232 -17.91 -4.02 -14.63
CA ASP A 232 -18.48 -2.90 -15.37
C ASP A 232 -18.13 -2.96 -16.87
N GLY A 233 -17.32 -3.93 -17.29
CA GLY A 233 -16.89 -4.10 -18.68
C GLY A 233 -15.68 -3.27 -19.08
N ASN A 234 -15.02 -2.60 -18.12
CA ASN A 234 -13.84 -1.78 -18.36
C ASN A 234 -12.59 -2.64 -18.34
N THR A 235 -11.68 -2.41 -19.28
CA THR A 235 -10.30 -2.91 -19.29
C THR A 235 -9.39 -2.00 -18.45
N PRO A 236 -8.15 -2.41 -18.13
CA PRO A 236 -7.19 -1.51 -17.50
C PRO A 236 -6.89 -0.26 -18.33
N VAL A 237 -6.97 -0.36 -19.66
CA VAL A 237 -6.81 0.78 -20.58
C VAL A 237 -7.94 1.78 -20.35
N ASP A 238 -9.19 1.31 -20.30
CA ASP A 238 -10.36 2.17 -20.09
C ASP A 238 -10.29 2.92 -18.76
N ILE A 239 -9.86 2.24 -17.68
CA ILE A 239 -9.65 2.88 -16.37
C ILE A 239 -8.54 3.93 -16.46
N ALA A 240 -7.42 3.61 -17.13
CA ALA A 240 -6.32 4.55 -17.28
C ALA A 240 -6.74 5.82 -18.06
N GLU A 241 -7.56 5.66 -19.10
CA GLU A 241 -8.14 6.76 -19.87
C GLU A 241 -9.14 7.59 -19.04
N GLU A 242 -10.08 6.94 -18.35
CA GLU A 242 -11.07 7.60 -17.49
C GLU A 242 -10.37 8.46 -16.40
N ARG A 243 -9.28 7.93 -15.85
CA ARG A 243 -8.49 8.60 -14.81
C ARG A 243 -7.44 9.57 -15.37
N ASN A 244 -7.38 9.77 -16.69
CA ASN A 244 -6.42 10.65 -17.37
C ASN A 244 -4.95 10.29 -17.07
N ALA A 245 -4.49 9.12 -17.51
CA ALA A 245 -3.15 8.58 -17.22
C ALA A 245 -2.03 9.45 -17.79
N PRO A 246 -0.84 9.45 -17.14
CA PRO A 246 0.35 9.99 -17.75
C PRO A 246 0.55 9.38 -19.15
N GLU A 247 1.00 10.21 -20.09
CA GLU A 247 1.10 9.85 -21.51
C GLU A 247 1.86 8.54 -21.72
N ASP A 248 2.97 8.33 -21.00
CA ASP A 248 3.78 7.12 -21.09
C ASP A 248 3.02 5.86 -20.67
N ILE A 249 2.17 5.96 -19.65
CA ILE A 249 1.38 4.84 -19.15
C ILE A 249 0.21 4.55 -20.07
N ALA A 250 -0.47 5.61 -20.55
CA ALA A 250 -1.52 5.45 -21.55
C ALA A 250 -0.96 4.79 -22.83
N LYS A 251 0.20 5.24 -23.32
CA LYS A 251 0.90 4.62 -24.45
C LYS A 251 1.28 3.17 -24.16
N LEU A 252 1.88 2.89 -23.01
CA LEU A 252 2.25 1.52 -22.64
C LEU A 252 1.04 0.59 -22.65
N LEU A 253 -0.05 0.96 -21.99
CA LEU A 253 -1.26 0.14 -21.88
C LEU A 253 -1.95 -0.05 -23.24
N SER A 254 -2.13 1.04 -24.00
CA SER A 254 -2.74 0.99 -25.34
C SER A 254 -1.92 0.19 -26.33
N TYR A 255 -0.61 0.44 -26.43
CA TYR A 255 0.29 -0.35 -27.28
C TYR A 255 0.30 -1.81 -26.86
N THR A 256 0.37 -2.10 -25.56
CA THR A 256 0.32 -3.48 -25.08
C THR A 256 -1.01 -4.15 -25.43
N SER A 257 -2.13 -3.45 -25.34
CA SER A 257 -3.44 -3.95 -25.75
C SER A 257 -3.47 -4.31 -27.24
N ILE A 258 -3.04 -3.40 -28.10
CA ILE A 258 -3.01 -3.58 -29.56
C ILE A 258 -2.15 -4.79 -29.97
N LEU A 259 -1.11 -5.14 -29.21
CA LEU A 259 -0.29 -6.34 -29.52
C LEU A 259 -1.06 -7.67 -29.48
N PHE A 260 -2.24 -7.70 -28.86
CA PHE A 260 -3.11 -8.88 -28.81
C PHE A 260 -4.08 -8.97 -29.99
N ASP A 261 -4.16 -7.93 -30.83
CA ASP A 261 -4.93 -7.97 -32.08
C ASP A 261 -4.21 -8.80 -33.16
N ASP A 262 -4.98 -9.43 -34.05
CA ASP A 262 -4.46 -10.35 -35.07
C ASP A 262 -3.70 -9.65 -36.21
N GLU A 263 -4.07 -8.41 -36.54
CA GLU A 263 -3.49 -7.67 -37.67
C GLU A 263 -2.88 -6.34 -37.21
N LEU A 264 -1.55 -6.25 -37.25
CA LEU A 264 -0.83 -5.00 -36.99
C LEU A 264 -0.11 -4.50 -38.25
N GLN A 265 -0.24 -3.19 -38.49
CA GLN A 265 0.55 -2.49 -39.50
C GLN A 265 2.01 -2.40 -39.07
N LYS A 266 2.91 -2.41 -40.06
CA LYS A 266 4.35 -2.39 -39.82
C LYS A 266 4.79 -1.10 -39.10
N GLU A 267 4.23 0.04 -39.51
CA GLU A 267 4.55 1.35 -38.95
C GLU A 267 4.20 1.43 -37.46
N THR A 268 3.03 0.90 -37.08
CA THR A 268 2.60 0.80 -35.68
C THR A 268 3.55 -0.08 -34.87
N LEU A 269 4.01 -1.20 -35.43
CA LEU A 269 4.97 -2.06 -34.75
C LEU A 269 6.33 -1.40 -34.54
N GLU A 270 6.81 -0.60 -35.51
CA GLU A 270 8.06 0.16 -35.38
C GLU A 270 7.96 1.22 -34.27
N GLU A 271 6.81 1.91 -34.18
CA GLU A 271 6.53 2.87 -33.12
C GLU A 271 6.49 2.21 -31.74
N ILE A 272 5.74 1.10 -31.58
CA ILE A 272 5.65 0.34 -30.33
C ILE A 272 7.04 -0.17 -29.92
N MET A 273 7.80 -0.74 -30.88
CA MET A 273 9.15 -1.23 -30.63
C MET A 273 10.11 -0.11 -30.18
N SER A 274 10.00 1.07 -30.77
CA SER A 274 10.79 2.25 -30.38
C SER A 274 10.47 2.65 -28.95
N PHE A 275 9.18 2.78 -28.62
CA PHE A 275 8.73 3.15 -27.28
C PHE A 275 9.16 2.11 -26.22
N PHE A 276 8.98 0.81 -26.47
CA PHE A 276 9.40 -0.23 -25.53
C PHE A 276 10.91 -0.28 -25.33
N THR A 277 11.69 0.11 -26.34
CA THR A 277 13.14 0.22 -26.23
C THR A 277 13.53 1.42 -25.34
N GLU A 278 12.83 2.55 -25.47
CA GLU A 278 13.04 3.76 -24.66
C GLU A 278 12.79 3.49 -23.17
N ILE A 279 11.69 2.83 -22.84
CA ILE A 279 11.36 2.44 -21.45
C ILE A 279 12.08 1.16 -21.00
N GLN A 280 12.91 0.56 -21.86
CA GLN A 280 13.67 -0.66 -21.60
C GLN A 280 12.82 -1.88 -21.21
N TRP A 281 11.58 -1.96 -21.73
CA TRP A 281 10.68 -3.07 -21.48
C TRP A 281 10.93 -4.24 -22.44
N TRP A 282 11.98 -5.01 -22.15
CA TRP A 282 12.45 -6.10 -23.01
C TRP A 282 11.47 -7.26 -23.16
N ARG A 283 10.64 -7.52 -22.13
CA ARG A 283 9.58 -8.53 -22.21
C ARG A 283 8.50 -8.12 -23.20
N GLY A 284 8.13 -6.84 -23.23
CA GLY A 284 7.23 -6.26 -24.24
C GLY A 284 7.77 -6.49 -25.65
N ILE A 285 9.06 -6.21 -25.87
CA ILE A 285 9.73 -6.48 -27.14
C ILE A 285 9.67 -7.97 -27.50
N TRP A 286 9.90 -8.87 -26.53
CA TRP A 286 9.74 -10.30 -26.76
C TRP A 286 8.30 -10.70 -27.11
N LEU A 287 7.29 -10.08 -26.49
CA LEU A 287 5.88 -10.33 -26.79
C LEU A 287 5.55 -9.98 -28.24
N ILE A 288 6.14 -8.89 -28.76
CA ILE A 288 6.02 -8.50 -30.17
C ILE A 288 6.53 -9.62 -31.09
N PHE A 289 7.74 -10.15 -30.84
CA PHE A 289 8.28 -11.27 -31.63
C PHE A 289 7.45 -12.55 -31.52
N LYS A 290 6.92 -12.83 -30.33
CA LYS A 290 6.09 -14.03 -30.09
C LYS A 290 4.75 -13.96 -30.81
N ARG A 291 4.09 -12.81 -30.78
CA ARG A 291 2.74 -12.61 -31.36
C ARG A 291 2.78 -12.30 -32.86
N HIS A 292 3.77 -11.52 -33.29
CA HIS A 292 3.87 -10.99 -34.65
C HIS A 292 5.19 -11.40 -35.35
N PRO A 293 5.48 -12.71 -35.53
CA PRO A 293 6.76 -13.18 -36.06
C PRO A 293 6.97 -12.82 -37.55
N ALA A 294 5.91 -12.64 -38.32
CA ALA A 294 6.01 -12.28 -39.74
C ALA A 294 6.39 -10.80 -39.92
N ALA A 295 5.78 -9.91 -39.15
CA ALA A 295 6.04 -8.48 -39.24
C ALA A 295 7.46 -8.12 -38.78
N THR A 296 7.95 -8.80 -37.74
CA THR A 296 9.29 -8.58 -37.18
C THR A 296 10.45 -8.97 -38.09
N GLN A 297 10.24 -9.84 -39.09
CA GLN A 297 11.26 -10.14 -40.11
C GLN A 297 11.57 -8.94 -41.03
N THR A 298 10.64 -8.00 -41.13
CA THR A 298 10.76 -6.82 -42.00
C THR A 298 11.27 -5.57 -41.25
N ILE A 299 11.34 -5.63 -39.93
CA ILE A 299 11.78 -4.53 -39.06
C ILE A 299 13.31 -4.55 -39.03
N ASN A 300 13.91 -3.43 -39.43
CA ASN A 300 15.36 -3.27 -39.34
C ASN A 300 15.75 -2.92 -37.90
N LEU A 301 15.88 -3.94 -37.05
CA LEU A 301 16.33 -3.73 -35.68
C LEU A 301 17.77 -3.23 -35.73
N ASP A 302 17.99 -2.01 -35.22
CA ASP A 302 19.33 -1.43 -35.14
C ASP A 302 20.26 -2.38 -34.37
N THR A 303 21.55 -2.40 -34.72
CA THR A 303 22.51 -3.38 -34.15
C THR A 303 22.54 -3.33 -32.61
N GLY A 304 22.30 -2.16 -32.02
CA GLY A 304 22.14 -1.97 -30.57
C GLY A 304 20.91 -2.67 -29.98
N VAL A 305 19.73 -2.55 -30.61
CA VAL A 305 18.51 -3.22 -30.16
C VAL A 305 18.67 -4.74 -30.24
N LYS A 306 19.25 -5.25 -31.33
CA LYS A 306 19.55 -6.69 -31.46
C LYS A 306 20.51 -7.16 -30.36
N ALA A 307 21.58 -6.43 -30.10
CA ALA A 307 22.58 -6.81 -29.10
C ALA A 307 22.01 -6.79 -27.66
N HIS A 308 21.26 -5.76 -27.29
CA HIS A 308 20.60 -5.65 -25.99
C HIS A 308 19.50 -6.70 -25.83
N PHE A 309 18.67 -6.90 -26.86
CA PHE A 309 17.64 -7.93 -26.86
C PHE A 309 18.24 -9.34 -26.74
N LEU A 310 19.31 -9.68 -27.47
CA LEU A 310 19.97 -11.00 -27.36
C LEU A 310 20.63 -11.20 -25.99
N SER A 311 21.21 -10.15 -25.40
CA SER A 311 21.75 -10.17 -24.04
C SER A 311 20.64 -10.36 -22.98
N ALA A 312 19.51 -9.68 -23.15
CA ALA A 312 18.34 -9.80 -22.28
C ALA A 312 17.66 -11.17 -22.45
N ALA A 313 17.46 -11.64 -23.69
CA ALA A 313 16.88 -12.93 -24.03
C ALA A 313 17.68 -14.10 -23.42
N GLY A 314 19.01 -14.01 -23.36
CA GLY A 314 19.84 -14.98 -22.65
C GLY A 314 19.57 -15.06 -21.14
N ARG A 315 19.07 -13.99 -20.52
CA ARG A 315 18.58 -13.97 -19.12
C ARG A 315 17.13 -14.47 -19.02
N PHE A 316 16.28 -14.13 -19.99
CA PHE A 316 14.87 -14.57 -20.02
C PHE A 316 14.69 -16.05 -20.32
N CYS A 317 15.51 -16.68 -21.17
CA CYS A 317 15.45 -18.14 -21.40
C CYS A 317 15.74 -18.96 -20.14
N LYS A 318 16.41 -18.40 -19.13
CA LYS A 318 16.57 -19.03 -17.79
C LYS A 318 15.36 -18.83 -16.89
N LEU A 319 14.54 -17.80 -17.13
CA LEU A 319 13.33 -17.51 -16.37
C LEU A 319 12.13 -18.26 -16.93
N THR A 320 12.00 -18.44 -18.25
CA THR A 320 10.88 -19.21 -18.84
C THR A 320 10.86 -20.67 -18.36
N SER A 321 12.01 -21.27 -18.03
CA SER A 321 12.07 -22.61 -17.42
C SER A 321 11.62 -22.65 -15.94
N MET A 322 11.33 -21.52 -15.31
CA MET A 322 10.79 -21.45 -13.95
C MET A 322 9.26 -21.28 -13.90
N TRP A 323 8.61 -21.01 -15.05
CA TRP A 323 7.18 -20.68 -15.13
C TRP A 323 6.40 -21.54 -16.15
N GLU A 324 7.05 -22.55 -16.75
CA GLU A 324 6.40 -23.71 -17.40
C GLU A 324 6.36 -24.89 -16.44
#